data_AF-A0A7V9GN87-F1
#
_entry.id   AF-A0A7V9GN87-F1
#
_cell.length_a   1.000
_cell.length_b   1.000
_cell.length_c   1.000
_cell.angle_alpha   90.00
_cell.angle_beta   90.00
_cell.angle_gamma   90.00
#
_symmetry.space_group_name_H-M   'P 1'
#
loop_
_entity.id
_entity.type
_entity.pdbx_description
1 polymer ?
#
loop_
_entity_poly.entity_id
_entity_poly.type
_entity_poly.pdbx_seq_one_letter_code
_entity_poly.pdbx_strand_id
1 'polypeptide(L)'
;MSFFTRLSNGWNITINSFKILKENKQLLIFPVLSGISMILILGSFGTAFYASAGWNVDNISNDDPLVNYGLMFLFYFVNYFVVVFFNTALIHCTRLYFRGEAVSVAKGLQFAISRLGAIVSWALFAATIGTLLKIIQENVGWIGKIITGLIGIVWSIATFFVVPVIAYENAGPLQAFKRSTQIMKDKWGESLASTFSLGLIQLAAVFIVAVPLFIIGSLIHIIAGIALAVLGILLVAAVMSATQTIFVSAVYHNVTGDPVQHYNQQLIDNMFEHK
;
A
#
# COMPACT_ATOMS: atom_id res chain seq x y z
N MET A 1 28.27 3.39 7.62
CA MET A 1 27.66 4.52 6.89
C MET A 1 26.97 5.45 7.86
N SER A 2 27.19 6.76 7.73
CA SER A 2 26.51 7.79 8.53
C SER A 2 24.99 7.76 8.29
N PHE A 3 24.20 8.09 9.33
CA PHE A 3 22.74 8.21 9.25
C PHE A 3 22.29 9.13 8.10
N PHE A 4 23.03 10.22 7.87
CA PHE A 4 22.75 11.18 6.81
C PHE A 4 22.90 10.60 5.40
N THR A 5 23.90 9.74 5.16
CA THR A 5 24.10 9.06 3.87
C THR A 5 22.93 8.12 3.58
N ARG A 6 22.43 7.39 4.59
CA ARG A 6 21.28 6.49 4.43
C ARG A 6 19.98 7.25 4.13
N LEU A 7 19.78 8.39 4.80
CA LEU A 7 18.64 9.27 4.54
C LEU A 7 18.69 9.86 3.13
N SER A 8 19.87 10.32 2.69
CA SER A 8 20.09 10.82 1.32
C SER A 8 19.80 9.73 0.26
N ASN A 9 20.25 8.50 0.49
CA ASN A 9 20.00 7.39 -0.44
C ASN A 9 18.50 7.06 -0.54
N GLY A 10 17.78 6.99 0.60
CA GLY A 10 16.33 6.78 0.61
C GLY A 10 15.55 7.91 -0.09
N TRP A 11 15.99 9.15 0.09
CA TRP A 11 15.45 10.31 -0.61
C TRP A 11 15.66 10.26 -2.13
N ASN A 12 16.86 9.89 -2.58
CA ASN A 12 17.17 9.73 -4.00
C ASN A 12 16.32 8.63 -4.66
N ILE A 13 16.15 7.48 -4.00
CA ILE A 13 15.28 6.40 -4.49
C ILE A 13 13.82 6.88 -4.58
N THR A 14 13.36 7.69 -3.61
CA THR A 14 12.03 8.28 -3.62
C THR A 14 11.82 9.21 -4.82
N ILE A 15 12.74 10.15 -5.06
CA ILE A 15 12.68 11.06 -6.21
C ILE A 15 12.69 10.27 -7.53
N ASN A 16 13.54 9.25 -7.63
CA ASN A 16 13.61 8.40 -8.81
C ASN A 16 12.30 7.62 -9.02
N SER A 17 11.64 7.17 -7.96
CA SER A 17 10.32 6.53 -8.03
C SER A 17 9.26 7.48 -8.62
N PHE A 18 9.28 8.75 -8.22
CA PHE A 18 8.44 9.78 -8.85
C PHE A 18 8.78 10.01 -10.33
N LYS A 19 10.07 10.00 -10.69
CA LYS A 19 10.50 10.16 -12.09
C LYS A 19 10.00 9.02 -12.97
N ILE A 20 10.11 7.77 -12.50
CA ILE A 20 9.59 6.58 -13.19
C ILE A 20 8.09 6.69 -13.42
N LEU A 21 7.34 7.12 -12.39
CA LEU A 21 5.90 7.31 -12.48
C LEU A 21 5.53 8.42 -13.48
N LYS A 22 6.31 9.49 -13.53
CA LYS A 22 6.15 10.59 -14.49
C LYS A 22 6.41 10.15 -15.92
N GLU A 23 7.43 9.32 -16.14
CA GLU A 23 7.78 8.74 -17.44
C GLU A 23 6.77 7.66 -17.88
N ASN A 24 6.18 6.93 -16.93
CA ASN A 24 5.23 5.84 -17.17
C ASN A 24 3.90 6.08 -16.45
N LYS A 25 3.16 7.11 -16.86
CA LYS A 25 1.86 7.47 -16.24
C LYS A 25 0.84 6.32 -16.25
N GLN A 26 0.96 5.38 -17.18
CA GLN A 26 0.14 4.17 -17.22
C GLN A 26 0.20 3.33 -15.94
N LEU A 27 1.27 3.43 -15.14
CA LEU A 27 1.40 2.73 -13.86
C LEU A 27 0.40 3.22 -12.80
N LEU A 28 -0.12 4.44 -12.93
CA LEU A 28 -1.15 4.98 -12.02
C LEU A 28 -2.48 4.21 -12.09
N ILE A 29 -2.73 3.46 -13.18
CA ILE A 29 -3.98 2.73 -13.31
C ILE A 29 -4.17 1.70 -12.20
N PHE A 30 -3.09 1.08 -11.71
CA PHE A 30 -3.16 0.05 -10.69
C PHE A 30 -3.67 0.59 -9.33
N PRO A 31 -3.07 1.63 -8.73
CA PRO A 31 -3.60 2.20 -7.50
C PRO A 31 -4.95 2.89 -7.70
N VAL A 32 -5.25 3.46 -8.87
CA VAL A 32 -6.57 4.02 -9.16
C VAL A 32 -7.64 2.94 -9.18
N LEU A 33 -7.42 1.83 -9.90
CA LEU A 33 -8.34 0.69 -9.93
C LEU A 33 -8.47 0.05 -8.54
N SER A 34 -7.38 -0.05 -7.78
CA SER A 34 -7.41 -0.49 -6.39
C SER A 34 -8.29 0.43 -5.53
N GLY A 35 -8.10 1.74 -5.61
CA GLY A 35 -8.90 2.72 -4.86
C GLY A 35 -10.38 2.69 -5.24
N ILE A 36 -10.70 2.61 -6.54
CA ILE A 36 -12.09 2.44 -7.01
C ILE A 36 -12.68 1.15 -6.44
N SER A 37 -11.94 0.04 -6.51
CA SER A 37 -12.38 -1.25 -5.97
C SER A 37 -12.64 -1.16 -4.46
N MET A 38 -11.77 -0.49 -3.70
CA MET A 38 -11.97 -0.26 -2.26
C MET A 38 -13.22 0.58 -1.96
N ILE A 39 -13.49 1.63 -2.75
CA ILE A 39 -14.71 2.44 -2.62
C ILE A 39 -15.95 1.59 -2.89
N LEU A 40 -15.93 0.76 -3.95
CA LEU A 40 -17.03 -0.14 -4.28
C LEU A 40 -17.25 -1.19 -3.19
N ILE A 41 -16.18 -1.75 -2.63
CA ILE A 41 -16.26 -2.70 -1.50
C ILE A 41 -16.87 -2.01 -0.28
N LEU A 42 -16.38 -0.82 0.09
CA LEU A 42 -16.91 -0.05 1.21
C LEU A 42 -18.40 0.27 1.00
N GLY A 43 -18.78 0.71 -0.21
CA GLY A 43 -20.17 0.96 -0.55
C GLY A 43 -21.03 -0.31 -0.50
N SER A 44 -20.53 -1.44 -0.99
CA SER A 44 -21.26 -2.72 -1.01
C SER A 44 -21.47 -3.28 0.40
N PHE A 45 -20.42 -3.30 1.23
CA PHE A 45 -20.53 -3.75 2.62
C PHE A 45 -21.35 -2.78 3.47
N GLY A 46 -21.15 -1.47 3.29
CA GLY A 46 -21.91 -0.44 4.01
C GLY A 46 -23.40 -0.48 3.69
N THR A 47 -23.75 -0.64 2.40
CA THR A 47 -25.16 -0.80 1.99
C THR A 47 -25.76 -2.10 2.48
N ALA A 48 -25.05 -3.23 2.39
CA ALA A 48 -25.51 -4.50 2.94
C ALA A 48 -25.73 -4.42 4.46
N PHE A 49 -24.81 -3.79 5.19
CA PHE A 49 -24.93 -3.57 6.63
C PHE A 49 -26.14 -2.67 6.96
N TYR A 50 -26.30 -1.55 6.26
CA TYR A 50 -27.43 -0.65 6.47
C TYR A 50 -28.79 -1.28 6.10
N ALA A 51 -28.82 -2.08 5.03
CA ALA A 51 -29.99 -2.86 4.66
C ALA A 51 -30.32 -3.94 5.71
N SER A 52 -29.29 -4.58 6.32
CA SER A 52 -29.49 -5.54 7.41
C SER A 52 -30.09 -4.90 8.67
N ALA A 53 -29.85 -3.61 8.88
CA ALA A 53 -30.49 -2.80 9.92
C ALA A 53 -31.88 -2.27 9.50
N GLY A 54 -32.45 -2.74 8.38
CA GLY A 54 -33.76 -2.30 7.91
C GLY A 54 -33.80 -0.83 7.50
N TRP A 55 -32.69 -0.29 6.99
CA TRP A 55 -32.54 1.12 6.57
C TRP A 55 -32.72 2.12 7.73
N ASN A 56 -32.59 1.66 8.97
CA ASN A 56 -32.58 2.51 10.14
C ASN A 56 -31.33 2.22 10.97
N VAL A 57 -30.49 3.23 11.16
CA VAL A 57 -29.26 3.13 11.96
C VAL A 57 -29.55 2.81 13.42
N ASP A 58 -30.72 3.18 13.94
CA ASP A 58 -31.12 2.88 15.33
C ASP A 58 -31.37 1.38 15.55
N ASN A 59 -31.61 0.63 14.47
CA ASN A 59 -31.80 -0.83 14.52
C ASN A 59 -30.46 -1.59 14.43
N ILE A 60 -29.31 -0.89 14.42
CA ILE A 60 -27.99 -1.54 14.48
C ILE A 60 -27.84 -2.18 15.88
N SER A 61 -28.36 -3.38 15.99
CA SER A 61 -28.34 -4.26 17.16
C SER A 61 -27.94 -5.67 16.71
N ASN A 62 -26.95 -5.74 15.81
CA ASN A 62 -26.30 -7.02 15.50
C ASN A 62 -25.42 -7.39 16.69
N ASP A 63 -26.02 -7.97 17.72
CA ASP A 63 -25.34 -8.39 18.94
C ASP A 63 -24.64 -9.75 18.80
N ASP A 64 -24.81 -10.47 17.67
CA ASP A 64 -24.09 -11.72 17.43
C ASP A 64 -22.62 -11.44 17.09
N PRO A 65 -21.68 -11.72 18.01
CA PRO A 65 -20.27 -11.42 17.78
C PRO A 65 -19.70 -12.25 16.63
N LEU A 66 -20.23 -13.45 16.39
CA LEU A 66 -19.74 -14.34 15.33
C LEU A 66 -20.03 -13.75 13.95
N VAL A 67 -21.24 -13.22 13.75
CA VAL A 67 -21.62 -12.57 12.49
C VAL A 67 -20.80 -11.31 12.26
N ASN A 68 -20.62 -10.49 13.30
CA ASN A 68 -19.84 -9.25 13.21
C ASN A 68 -18.37 -9.52 12.86
N TYR A 69 -17.70 -10.43 13.58
CA TYR A 69 -16.31 -10.78 13.29
C TYR A 69 -16.17 -11.50 11.94
N GLY A 70 -17.16 -12.30 11.54
CA GLY A 70 -17.20 -12.95 10.22
C GLY A 70 -17.29 -11.95 9.07
N LEU A 71 -18.22 -10.99 9.14
CA LEU A 71 -18.35 -9.91 8.15
C LEU A 71 -17.10 -9.03 8.11
N MET A 72 -16.54 -8.72 9.29
CA MET A 72 -15.31 -7.96 9.40
C MET A 72 -14.12 -8.69 8.76
N PHE A 73 -13.97 -9.99 9.04
CA PHE A 73 -12.95 -10.83 8.41
C PHE A 73 -13.11 -10.84 6.89
N LEU A 74 -14.33 -11.01 6.38
CA LEU A 74 -14.60 -10.99 4.95
C LEU A 74 -14.23 -9.64 4.33
N PHE A 75 -14.60 -8.54 4.98
CA PHE A 75 -14.23 -7.19 4.56
C PHE A 75 -12.70 -7.02 4.50
N TYR A 76 -11.96 -7.46 5.51
CA TYR A 76 -10.50 -7.44 5.51
C TYR A 76 -9.90 -8.31 4.43
N PHE A 77 -10.41 -9.53 4.26
CA PHE A 77 -9.93 -10.46 3.24
C PHE A 77 -10.05 -9.87 1.84
N VAL A 78 -11.23 -9.34 1.47
CA VAL A 78 -11.44 -8.75 0.14
C VAL A 78 -10.57 -7.51 -0.06
N ASN A 79 -10.42 -6.66 0.95
CA ASN A 79 -9.53 -5.49 0.87
C ASN A 79 -8.06 -5.89 0.70
N TYR A 80 -7.55 -6.82 1.51
CA TYR A 80 -6.17 -7.30 1.38
C TYR A 80 -5.93 -7.95 0.03
N PHE A 81 -6.88 -8.76 -0.45
CA PHE A 81 -6.79 -9.38 -1.78
C PHE A 81 -6.65 -8.32 -2.88
N VAL A 82 -7.54 -7.33 -2.91
CA VAL A 82 -7.54 -6.26 -3.93
C VAL A 82 -6.24 -5.45 -3.90
N VAL A 83 -5.83 -4.97 -2.72
CA VAL A 83 -4.62 -4.16 -2.57
C VAL A 83 -3.39 -4.95 -3.02
N VAL A 84 -3.26 -6.19 -2.56
CA VAL A 84 -2.09 -7.03 -2.87
C VAL A 84 -2.07 -7.44 -4.33
N PHE A 85 -3.23 -7.68 -4.95
CA PHE A 85 -3.35 -7.99 -6.38
C PHE A 85 -2.84 -6.84 -7.25
N PHE A 86 -3.35 -5.62 -7.05
CA PHE A 86 -2.92 -4.45 -7.83
C PHE A 86 -1.47 -4.06 -7.55
N ASN A 87 -1.00 -4.18 -6.30
CA ASN A 87 0.39 -3.94 -5.97
C ASN A 87 1.32 -4.97 -6.63
N THR A 88 0.92 -6.25 -6.71
CA THR A 88 1.67 -7.30 -7.42
C THR A 88 1.81 -6.97 -8.91
N ALA A 89 0.71 -6.52 -9.54
CA ALA A 89 0.72 -6.10 -10.94
C ALA A 89 1.64 -4.89 -11.17
N LEU A 90 1.56 -3.89 -10.31
CA LEU A 90 2.41 -2.70 -10.37
C LEU A 90 3.89 -3.05 -10.17
N ILE A 91 4.22 -3.85 -9.16
CA ILE A 91 5.59 -4.33 -8.89
C ILE A 91 6.16 -5.04 -10.13
N HIS A 92 5.35 -5.82 -10.83
CA HIS A 92 5.76 -6.48 -12.07
C HIS A 92 6.06 -5.49 -13.20
N CYS A 93 5.16 -4.54 -13.45
CA CYS A 93 5.40 -3.49 -14.42
C CYS A 93 6.64 -2.65 -14.10
N THR A 94 6.87 -2.35 -12.83
CA THR A 94 8.09 -1.66 -12.37
C THR A 94 9.34 -2.49 -12.67
N ARG A 95 9.30 -3.80 -12.47
CA ARG A 95 10.42 -4.69 -12.81
C ARG A 95 10.68 -4.76 -14.32
N LEU A 96 9.63 -4.81 -15.14
CA LEU A 96 9.76 -4.76 -16.60
C LEU A 96 10.47 -3.46 -17.03
N TYR A 97 10.05 -2.33 -16.45
CA TYR A 97 10.69 -1.04 -16.68
C TYR A 97 12.19 -1.07 -16.35
N PHE A 98 12.54 -1.62 -15.19
CA PHE A 98 13.92 -1.79 -14.73
C PHE A 98 14.80 -2.68 -15.60
N ARG A 99 14.19 -3.55 -16.39
CA ARG A 99 14.88 -4.43 -17.34
C ARG A 99 14.90 -3.86 -18.76
N GLY A 100 14.32 -2.67 -18.97
CA GLY A 100 14.17 -2.10 -20.32
C GLY A 100 13.16 -2.86 -21.17
N GLU A 101 12.31 -3.69 -20.56
CA GLU A 101 11.28 -4.44 -21.25
C GLU A 101 10.02 -3.57 -21.46
N ALA A 102 9.25 -3.87 -22.51
CA ALA A 102 8.02 -3.15 -22.79
C ALA A 102 6.98 -3.31 -21.66
N VAL A 103 6.67 -2.20 -20.99
CA VAL A 103 5.70 -2.10 -19.90
C VAL A 103 4.28 -2.00 -20.45
N SER A 104 3.38 -2.85 -19.96
CA SER A 104 1.96 -2.82 -20.29
C SER A 104 1.10 -3.25 -19.10
N VAL A 105 -0.05 -2.59 -18.94
CA VAL A 105 -1.05 -2.91 -17.90
C VAL A 105 -1.47 -4.38 -17.99
N ALA A 106 -1.66 -4.90 -19.21
CA ALA A 106 -2.06 -6.29 -19.44
C ALA A 106 -1.04 -7.29 -18.90
N LYS A 107 0.27 -7.02 -19.10
CA LYS A 107 1.34 -7.88 -18.56
C LYS A 107 1.32 -7.90 -17.03
N GLY A 108 1.14 -6.73 -16.41
CA GLY A 108 1.01 -6.63 -14.94
C GLY A 108 -0.17 -7.43 -14.40
N LEU A 109 -1.34 -7.28 -15.00
CA LEU A 109 -2.54 -8.01 -14.59
C LEU A 109 -2.41 -9.52 -14.81
N GLN A 110 -1.88 -9.96 -15.96
CA GLN A 110 -1.62 -11.38 -16.24
C GLN A 110 -0.64 -11.98 -15.22
N PHE A 111 0.40 -11.24 -14.86
CA PHE A 111 1.35 -11.67 -13.84
C PHE A 111 0.69 -11.79 -12.46
N ALA A 112 -0.12 -10.82 -12.04
CA ALA A 112 -0.87 -10.91 -10.79
C ALA A 112 -1.85 -12.10 -10.79
N ILE A 113 -2.51 -12.37 -11.92
CA ILE A 113 -3.38 -13.55 -12.10
C ILE A 113 -2.57 -14.86 -11.92
N SER A 114 -1.35 -14.93 -12.45
CA SER A 114 -0.45 -16.08 -12.28
C SER A 114 0.01 -16.32 -10.83
N ARG A 115 -0.30 -15.38 -9.92
CA ARG A 115 0.03 -15.41 -8.49
C ARG A 115 -1.20 -15.41 -7.58
N LEU A 116 -2.39 -15.68 -8.12
CA LEU A 116 -3.64 -15.67 -7.34
C LEU A 116 -3.58 -16.53 -6.09
N GLY A 117 -3.02 -17.76 -6.17
CA GLY A 117 -2.90 -18.63 -5.00
C GLY A 117 -2.08 -18.00 -3.87
N ALA A 118 -0.92 -17.41 -4.20
CA ALA A 118 -0.09 -16.70 -3.24
C ALA A 118 -0.80 -15.46 -2.67
N ILE A 119 -1.45 -14.67 -3.51
CA ILE A 119 -2.21 -13.47 -3.12
C ILE A 119 -3.37 -13.82 -2.17
N VAL A 120 -4.17 -14.83 -2.51
CA VAL A 120 -5.29 -15.31 -1.69
C VAL A 120 -4.79 -15.83 -0.35
N SER A 121 -3.73 -16.65 -0.35
CA SER A 121 -3.16 -17.20 0.88
C SER A 121 -2.63 -16.09 1.82
N TRP A 122 -2.01 -15.06 1.26
CA TRP A 122 -1.56 -13.90 2.02
C TRP A 122 -2.73 -13.06 2.53
N ALA A 123 -3.74 -12.81 1.70
CA ALA A 123 -4.92 -12.06 2.10
C ALA A 123 -5.69 -12.75 3.24
N LEU A 124 -5.83 -14.08 3.21
CA LEU A 124 -6.42 -14.85 4.31
C LEU A 124 -5.60 -14.71 5.59
N PHE A 125 -4.28 -14.84 5.50
CA PHE A 125 -3.39 -14.69 6.65
C PHE A 125 -3.48 -13.27 7.24
N ALA A 126 -3.36 -12.24 6.41
CA ALA A 126 -3.44 -10.84 6.82
C ALA A 126 -4.80 -10.48 7.41
N ALA A 127 -5.90 -10.96 6.81
CA ALA A 127 -7.25 -10.77 7.35
C ALA A 127 -7.43 -11.44 8.70
N THR A 128 -6.90 -12.65 8.87
CA THR A 128 -6.94 -13.36 10.16
C THR A 128 -6.23 -12.55 11.24
N ILE A 129 -5.01 -12.09 10.97
CA ILE A 129 -4.27 -11.25 11.92
C ILE A 129 -5.00 -9.94 12.18
N GLY A 130 -5.51 -9.26 11.14
CA GLY A 130 -6.27 -8.02 11.28
C GLY A 130 -7.49 -8.18 12.18
N THR A 131 -8.28 -9.24 11.98
CA THR A 131 -9.47 -9.53 12.81
C THR A 131 -9.07 -9.85 14.24
N LEU A 132 -8.02 -10.67 14.46
CA LEU A 132 -7.51 -10.97 15.80
C LEU A 132 -7.04 -9.71 16.54
N LEU A 133 -6.31 -8.83 15.86
CA LEU A 133 -5.86 -7.57 16.43
C LEU A 133 -7.03 -6.67 16.82
N LYS A 134 -8.10 -6.64 16.00
CA LYS A 134 -9.31 -5.90 16.35
C LYS A 134 -10.01 -6.48 17.57
N ILE A 135 -10.21 -7.80 17.62
CA ILE A 135 -10.82 -8.48 18.77
C ILE A 135 -10.05 -8.12 20.04
N ILE A 136 -8.72 -8.18 20.01
CA ILE A 136 -7.90 -7.79 21.15
C ILE A 136 -8.14 -6.32 21.49
N GLN A 137 -8.07 -5.42 20.50
CA GLN A 137 -8.25 -3.98 20.70
C GLN A 137 -9.59 -3.60 21.35
N GLU A 138 -10.67 -4.30 21.02
CA GLU A 138 -12.01 -4.04 21.59
C GLU A 138 -12.12 -4.50 23.05
N ASN A 139 -11.31 -5.46 23.47
CA ASN A 139 -11.35 -6.06 24.80
C ASN A 139 -10.34 -5.46 25.80
N VAL A 140 -9.34 -4.71 25.34
CA VAL A 140 -8.43 -3.96 26.23
C VAL A 140 -8.78 -2.48 26.22
N GLY A 141 -8.83 -1.87 27.42
CA GLY A 141 -9.12 -0.45 27.62
C GLY A 141 -8.06 0.48 26.99
N TRP A 142 -7.93 1.72 27.49
CA TRP A 142 -7.06 2.74 26.85
C TRP A 142 -5.59 2.29 26.61
N ILE A 143 -5.04 1.44 27.48
CA ILE A 143 -3.71 0.82 27.35
C ILE A 143 -3.63 -0.10 26.11
N GLY A 144 -4.72 -0.81 25.80
CA GLY A 144 -4.85 -1.65 24.62
C GLY A 144 -4.68 -0.88 23.32
N LYS A 145 -5.25 0.33 23.25
CA LYS A 145 -5.14 1.19 22.06
C LYS A 145 -3.68 1.55 21.76
N ILE A 146 -2.89 1.84 22.80
CA ILE A 146 -1.46 2.16 22.65
C ILE A 146 -0.69 0.94 22.14
N ILE A 147 -0.90 -0.23 22.75
CA ILE A 147 -0.25 -1.48 22.35
C ILE A 147 -0.61 -1.85 20.91
N THR A 148 -1.88 -1.72 20.52
CA THR A 148 -2.33 -2.01 19.14
C THR A 148 -1.72 -1.05 18.12
N GLY A 149 -1.47 0.21 18.50
CA GLY A 149 -0.75 1.18 17.66
C GLY A 149 0.70 0.74 17.40
N LEU A 150 1.40 0.30 18.45
CA LEU A 150 2.77 -0.21 18.32
C LEU A 150 2.83 -1.49 17.47
N ILE A 151 1.88 -2.41 17.66
CA ILE A 151 1.76 -3.62 16.84
C ILE A 151 1.53 -3.24 15.37
N GLY A 152 0.71 -2.23 15.10
CA GLY A 152 0.49 -1.72 13.74
C GLY A 152 1.78 -1.22 13.07
N ILE A 153 2.63 -0.51 13.82
CA ILE A 153 3.95 -0.07 13.34
C ILE A 153 4.84 -1.29 13.03
N VAL A 154 4.95 -2.22 13.97
CA VAL A 154 5.76 -3.44 13.78
C VAL A 154 5.25 -4.26 12.60
N TRP A 155 3.94 -4.38 12.43
CA TRP A 155 3.31 -5.06 11.31
C TRP A 155 3.66 -4.38 9.98
N SER A 156 3.53 -3.05 9.90
CA SER A 156 3.88 -2.28 8.70
C SER A 156 5.35 -2.50 8.29
N ILE A 157 6.25 -2.51 9.26
CA ILE A 157 7.68 -2.76 9.04
C ILE A 157 7.92 -4.19 8.57
N ALA A 158 7.32 -5.17 9.25
CA ALA A 158 7.48 -6.59 8.93
C ALA A 158 6.89 -6.97 7.57
N THR A 159 5.83 -6.28 7.14
CA THR A 159 5.11 -6.58 5.89
C THR A 159 5.58 -5.78 4.68
N PHE A 160 6.52 -4.87 4.87
CA PHE A 160 6.97 -3.92 3.84
C PHE A 160 7.37 -4.56 2.51
N PHE A 161 8.07 -5.70 2.54
CA PHE A 161 8.52 -6.44 1.35
C PHE A 161 7.68 -7.70 1.06
N VAL A 162 6.54 -7.89 1.70
CA VAL A 162 5.77 -9.13 1.50
C VAL A 162 5.25 -9.24 0.07
N VAL A 163 4.70 -8.16 -0.51
CA VAL A 163 4.16 -8.20 -1.88
C VAL A 163 5.21 -8.62 -2.92
N PRO A 164 6.42 -8.04 -2.98
CA PRO A 164 7.43 -8.54 -3.92
C PRO A 164 7.91 -9.96 -3.60
N VAL A 165 7.96 -10.36 -2.33
CA VAL A 165 8.33 -11.73 -1.94
C VAL A 165 7.30 -12.76 -2.44
N ILE A 166 6.01 -12.54 -2.22
CA ILE A 166 4.98 -13.46 -2.73
C ILE A 166 4.95 -13.47 -4.27
N ALA A 167 5.22 -12.32 -4.89
CA ALA A 167 5.22 -12.17 -6.34
C ALA A 167 6.34 -12.99 -7.02
N TYR A 168 7.56 -12.96 -6.47
CA TYR A 168 8.74 -13.52 -7.13
C TYR A 168 9.32 -14.76 -6.47
N GLU A 169 9.17 -14.94 -5.15
CA GLU A 169 9.68 -16.11 -4.44
C GLU A 169 8.61 -17.22 -4.29
N ASN A 170 7.37 -16.96 -4.72
CA ASN A 170 6.21 -17.89 -4.58
C ASN A 170 6.07 -18.44 -3.16
N ALA A 171 6.42 -17.61 -2.17
CA ALA A 171 6.44 -17.98 -0.77
C ALA A 171 5.03 -18.04 -0.19
N GLY A 172 4.78 -19.04 0.66
CA GLY A 172 3.56 -19.08 1.49
C GLY A 172 3.51 -17.92 2.49
N PRO A 173 2.36 -17.62 3.12
CA PRO A 173 2.16 -16.40 3.88
C PRO A 173 3.15 -16.22 5.05
N LEU A 174 3.38 -17.27 5.83
CA LEU A 174 4.33 -17.22 6.95
C LEU A 174 5.78 -17.08 6.47
N GLN A 175 6.13 -17.74 5.36
CA GLN A 175 7.46 -17.63 4.76
C GLN A 175 7.68 -16.22 4.22
N ALA A 176 6.69 -15.64 3.55
CA ALA A 176 6.75 -14.29 3.02
C ALA A 176 6.92 -13.25 4.13
N PHE A 177 6.19 -13.40 5.24
CA PHE A 177 6.35 -12.57 6.44
C PHE A 177 7.76 -12.66 7.02
N LYS A 178 8.28 -13.89 7.23
CA LYS A 178 9.63 -14.12 7.76
C LYS A 178 10.71 -13.55 6.83
N ARG A 179 10.58 -13.78 5.53
CA ARG A 179 11.49 -13.29 4.50
C ARG A 179 11.49 -11.76 4.42
N SER A 180 10.32 -11.14 4.42
CA SER A 180 10.18 -9.67 4.45
C SER A 180 10.83 -9.07 5.69
N THR A 181 10.60 -9.69 6.86
CA THR A 181 11.23 -9.28 8.12
C THR A 181 12.75 -9.44 8.08
N GLN A 182 13.25 -10.51 7.47
CA GLN A 182 14.69 -10.74 7.29
C GLN A 182 15.31 -9.68 6.37
N ILE A 183 14.70 -9.40 5.21
CA ILE A 183 15.15 -8.33 4.30
C ILE A 183 15.20 -6.98 5.04
N MET A 184 14.18 -6.68 5.86
CA MET A 184 14.14 -5.46 6.65
C MET A 184 15.28 -5.39 7.68
N LYS A 185 15.52 -6.47 8.44
CA LYS A 185 16.59 -6.55 9.46
C LYS A 185 17.99 -6.47 8.85
N ASP A 186 18.25 -7.24 7.81
CA ASP A 186 19.59 -7.42 7.25
C ASP A 186 20.08 -6.20 6.46
N LYS A 187 19.15 -5.41 5.91
CA LYS A 187 19.48 -4.42 4.87
C LYS A 187 18.89 -3.03 5.10
N TRP A 188 17.86 -2.89 5.95
CA TRP A 188 17.03 -1.68 5.99
C TRP A 188 16.67 -1.13 7.39
N GLY A 189 17.15 -1.75 8.47
CA GLY A 189 16.83 -1.39 9.86
C GLY A 189 17.11 0.06 10.30
N GLU A 190 17.89 0.84 9.54
CA GLU A 190 18.19 2.27 9.82
C GLU A 190 17.48 3.26 8.88
N SER A 191 16.74 2.81 7.87
CA SER A 191 16.13 3.65 6.82
C SER A 191 14.63 3.97 7.06
N LEU A 192 14.08 3.56 8.19
CA LEU A 192 12.69 3.87 8.59
C LEU A 192 12.39 5.39 8.59
N ALA A 193 13.42 6.22 8.78
CA ALA A 193 13.32 7.68 8.65
C ALA A 193 12.86 8.15 7.25
N SER A 194 13.16 7.39 6.19
CA SER A 194 12.74 7.73 4.82
C SER A 194 11.27 7.38 4.52
N THR A 195 10.64 6.48 5.27
CA THR A 195 9.19 6.25 5.14
C THR A 195 8.41 7.34 5.87
N PHE A 196 8.97 7.84 6.97
CA PHE A 196 8.40 8.99 7.68
C PHE A 196 8.36 10.25 6.80
N SER A 197 9.39 10.49 5.98
CA SER A 197 9.40 11.62 5.03
C SER A 197 8.34 11.49 3.93
N LEU A 198 8.02 10.28 3.46
CA LEU A 198 6.91 10.07 2.51
C LEU A 198 5.55 10.45 3.11
N GLY A 199 5.33 10.17 4.39
CA GLY A 199 4.10 10.58 5.09
C GLY A 199 3.95 12.10 5.17
N LEU A 200 5.04 12.82 5.44
CA LEU A 200 5.05 14.29 5.43
C LEU A 200 4.83 14.86 4.02
N ILE A 201 5.44 14.26 2.99
CA ILE A 201 5.20 14.63 1.60
C ILE A 201 3.73 14.42 1.23
N GLN A 202 3.14 13.29 1.60
CA GLN A 202 1.73 13.01 1.35
C GLN A 202 0.83 14.04 2.04
N LEU A 203 1.11 14.36 3.30
CA LEU A 203 0.35 15.37 4.05
C LEU A 203 0.41 16.73 3.35
N ALA A 204 1.61 17.18 3.00
CA ALA A 204 1.80 18.43 2.27
C ALA A 204 1.10 18.41 0.90
N ALA A 205 1.20 17.31 0.15
CA ALA A 205 0.53 17.15 -1.14
C ALA A 205 -1.00 17.20 -1.01
N VAL A 206 -1.57 16.61 0.04
CA VAL A 206 -3.00 16.71 0.34
C VAL A 206 -3.40 18.17 0.56
N PHE A 207 -2.66 18.93 1.36
CA PHE A 207 -2.97 20.36 1.55
C PHE A 207 -2.84 21.17 0.26
N ILE A 208 -1.78 20.94 -0.53
CA ILE A 208 -1.51 21.66 -1.78
C ILE A 208 -2.57 21.36 -2.84
N VAL A 209 -3.14 20.16 -2.88
CA VAL A 209 -4.12 19.75 -3.90
C VAL A 209 -5.55 19.88 -3.41
N ALA A 210 -5.89 19.32 -2.26
CA ALA A 210 -7.27 19.21 -1.80
C ALA A 210 -7.85 20.55 -1.32
N VAL A 211 -7.05 21.41 -0.68
CA VAL A 211 -7.55 22.71 -0.17
C VAL A 211 -7.92 23.66 -1.32
N PRO A 212 -7.08 23.87 -2.35
CA PRO A 212 -7.48 24.69 -3.49
C PRO A 212 -8.71 24.14 -4.21
N LEU A 213 -8.79 22.81 -4.40
CA LEU A 213 -9.96 22.17 -5.00
C LEU A 213 -11.23 22.36 -4.17
N PHE A 214 -11.13 22.26 -2.84
CA PHE A 214 -12.23 22.56 -1.93
C PHE A 214 -12.70 24.01 -2.06
N ILE A 215 -11.77 24.97 -2.06
CA ILE A 215 -12.07 26.40 -2.19
C ILE A 215 -12.78 26.65 -3.52
N ILE A 216 -12.21 26.19 -4.64
CA ILE A 216 -12.76 26.36 -5.99
C ILE A 216 -14.17 25.78 -6.08
N GLY A 217 -14.40 24.56 -5.60
CA GLY A 217 -15.73 23.94 -5.65
C GLY A 217 -16.74 24.63 -4.74
N SER A 218 -16.30 25.12 -3.59
CA SER A 218 -17.15 25.83 -2.63
C SER A 218 -17.61 27.20 -3.13
N LEU A 219 -16.94 27.79 -4.13
CA LEU A 219 -17.44 28.98 -4.83
C LEU A 219 -18.76 28.72 -5.58
N ILE A 220 -19.02 27.46 -5.96
CA ILE A 220 -20.27 27.04 -6.60
C ILE A 220 -21.24 26.53 -5.53
N HIS A 221 -20.83 25.53 -4.74
CA HIS A 221 -21.63 24.92 -3.69
C HIS A 221 -20.75 24.12 -2.73
N ILE A 222 -21.10 24.06 -1.44
CA ILE A 222 -20.29 23.35 -0.44
C ILE A 222 -20.10 21.86 -0.76
N ILE A 223 -21.14 21.19 -1.27
CA ILE A 223 -21.08 19.78 -1.70
C ILE A 223 -20.10 19.60 -2.86
N ALA A 224 -20.07 20.55 -3.81
CA ALA A 224 -19.11 20.51 -4.92
C ALA A 224 -17.67 20.72 -4.40
N GLY A 225 -17.49 21.61 -3.42
CA GLY A 225 -16.23 21.76 -2.69
C GLY A 225 -15.75 20.46 -2.05
N ILE A 226 -16.61 19.78 -1.28
CA ILE A 226 -16.30 18.50 -0.63
C ILE A 226 -15.95 17.43 -1.68
N ALA A 227 -16.77 17.31 -2.74
CA ALA A 227 -16.54 16.33 -3.80
C ALA A 227 -15.18 16.52 -4.50
N LEU A 228 -14.83 17.77 -4.84
CA LEU A 228 -13.53 18.09 -5.45
C LEU A 228 -12.36 17.85 -4.49
N ALA A 229 -12.52 18.16 -3.20
CA ALA A 229 -11.51 17.88 -2.19
C ALA A 229 -11.23 16.38 -2.07
N VAL A 230 -12.28 15.55 -2.01
CA VAL A 230 -12.18 14.09 -1.96
C VAL A 230 -11.48 13.55 -3.21
N LEU A 231 -11.85 14.04 -4.41
CA LEU A 231 -11.16 13.68 -5.65
C LEU A 231 -9.67 14.04 -5.60
N GLY A 232 -9.33 15.22 -5.09
CA GLY A 232 -7.94 15.64 -4.88
C GLY A 232 -7.16 14.71 -3.96
N ILE A 233 -7.76 14.33 -2.81
CA ILE A 233 -7.18 13.39 -1.85
C ILE A 233 -6.94 12.02 -2.51
N LEU A 234 -7.92 11.52 -3.26
CA LEU A 234 -7.82 10.23 -3.96
C LEU A 234 -6.71 10.24 -5.02
N LEU A 235 -6.55 11.35 -5.76
CA LEU A 235 -5.46 11.51 -6.73
C LEU A 235 -4.09 11.51 -6.05
N VAL A 236 -3.94 12.26 -4.96
CA VAL A 236 -2.69 12.28 -4.17
C VAL A 236 -2.41 10.88 -3.62
N ALA A 237 -3.42 10.21 -3.05
CA ALA A 237 -3.27 8.85 -2.52
C ALA A 237 -2.84 7.85 -3.61
N ALA A 238 -3.40 7.93 -4.81
CA ALA A 238 -3.03 7.06 -5.93
C ALA A 238 -1.57 7.28 -6.37
N VAL A 239 -1.14 8.54 -6.49
CA VAL A 239 0.25 8.89 -6.82
C VAL A 239 1.21 8.39 -5.74
N MET A 240 0.91 8.65 -4.47
CA MET A 240 1.77 8.24 -3.35
C MET A 240 1.84 6.70 -3.24
N SER A 241 0.72 6.01 -3.42
CA SER A 241 0.66 4.54 -3.43
C SER A 241 1.50 3.94 -4.57
N ALA A 242 1.42 4.51 -5.78
CA ALA A 242 2.28 4.10 -6.89
C ALA A 242 3.75 4.31 -6.57
N THR A 243 4.14 5.51 -6.12
CA THR A 243 5.52 5.85 -5.78
C THR A 243 6.06 4.92 -4.70
N GLN A 244 5.28 4.65 -3.64
CA GLN A 244 5.69 3.74 -2.57
C GLN A 244 5.87 2.31 -3.10
N THR A 245 4.99 1.83 -3.96
CA THR A 245 5.10 0.49 -4.54
C THR A 245 6.31 0.36 -5.47
N ILE A 246 6.58 1.39 -6.28
CA ILE A 246 7.79 1.47 -7.13
C ILE A 246 9.04 1.48 -6.25
N PHE A 247 9.04 2.28 -5.19
CA PHE A 247 10.14 2.34 -4.20
C PHE A 247 10.40 0.96 -3.59
N VAL A 248 9.37 0.31 -3.06
CA VAL A 248 9.48 -1.05 -2.47
C VAL A 248 10.05 -2.03 -3.48
N SER A 249 9.57 -1.99 -4.73
CA SER A 249 10.07 -2.83 -5.82
C SER A 249 11.55 -2.57 -6.12
N ALA A 250 11.96 -1.31 -6.27
CA ALA A 250 13.34 -0.93 -6.56
C ALA A 250 14.29 -1.44 -5.47
N VAL A 251 13.90 -1.23 -4.22
CA VAL A 251 14.66 -1.67 -3.06
C VAL A 251 14.75 -3.19 -3.00
N TYR A 252 13.64 -3.89 -3.21
CA TYR A 252 13.60 -5.35 -3.18
C TYR A 252 14.55 -5.97 -4.21
N HIS A 253 14.51 -5.52 -5.47
CA HIS A 253 15.34 -6.09 -6.54
C HIS A 253 16.82 -5.77 -6.35
N ASN A 254 17.14 -4.59 -5.83
CA ASN A 254 18.51 -4.23 -5.48
C ASN A 254 19.08 -5.16 -4.39
N VAL A 255 18.32 -5.39 -3.33
CA VAL A 255 18.76 -6.20 -2.18
C VAL A 255 18.84 -7.70 -2.52
N THR A 256 17.98 -8.19 -3.41
CA THR A 256 17.91 -9.60 -3.78
C THR A 256 18.80 -9.98 -4.97
N GLY A 257 19.49 -9.02 -5.59
CA GLY A 257 20.49 -9.27 -6.63
C GLY A 257 19.90 -9.55 -8.03
N ASP A 258 18.67 -9.12 -8.30
CA ASP A 258 18.14 -9.11 -9.68
C ASP A 258 18.78 -7.91 -10.42
N PRO A 259 19.61 -8.12 -11.45
CA PRO A 259 20.33 -7.03 -12.10
C PRO A 259 19.34 -6.10 -12.80
N VAL A 260 19.16 -4.92 -12.21
CA VAL A 260 18.37 -3.80 -12.72
C VAL A 260 19.17 -3.17 -13.88
N GLN A 261 19.19 -3.83 -15.05
CA GLN A 261 20.02 -3.44 -16.20
C GLN A 261 19.78 -2.01 -16.70
N HIS A 262 18.60 -1.44 -16.48
CA HIS A 262 18.21 -0.10 -16.95
C HIS A 262 18.07 0.95 -15.86
N TYR A 263 18.46 0.65 -14.62
CA TYR A 263 18.87 1.73 -13.75
C TYR A 263 20.18 2.24 -14.30
N ASN A 264 20.15 3.45 -14.89
CA ASN A 264 21.33 4.16 -15.38
C ASN A 264 22.50 3.87 -14.40
N GLN A 265 23.60 3.26 -14.84
CA GLN A 265 24.70 2.87 -13.93
C GLN A 265 25.16 4.08 -13.09
N GLN A 266 25.10 5.28 -13.67
CA GLN A 266 25.32 6.56 -12.96
C GLN A 266 24.33 6.86 -11.82
N LEU A 267 23.09 6.39 -11.87
CA LEU A 267 22.11 6.52 -10.79
C LEU A 267 22.27 5.47 -9.70
N ILE A 268 22.77 4.26 -10.01
CA ILE A 268 23.15 3.28 -8.99
C ILE A 268 24.38 3.77 -8.22
N ASP A 269 25.39 4.27 -8.95
CA ASP A 269 26.62 4.84 -8.37
C ASP A 269 26.34 6.06 -7.47
N ASN A 270 25.29 6.84 -7.78
CA ASN A 270 24.84 7.98 -6.97
C ASN A 270 23.81 7.64 -5.87
N MET A 271 23.14 6.47 -5.94
CA MET A 271 22.20 6.01 -4.90
C MET A 271 22.87 5.14 -3.84
N PHE A 272 24.04 4.60 -4.14
CA PHE A 272 24.84 3.80 -3.23
C PHE A 272 26.29 4.21 -3.44
N GLU A 273 26.79 5.17 -2.66
CA GLU A 273 28.23 5.39 -2.58
C GLU A 273 28.89 4.07 -2.19
N HIS A 274 29.56 3.44 -3.15
CA HIS A 274 30.47 2.34 -2.93
C HIS A 274 31.84 2.90 -2.58
N LYS A 275 32.13 2.98 -1.28
CA LYS A 275 33.21 2.27 -0.57
C LYS A 275 33.37 2.80 0.85
#